data_AF-A0A2V2BG47-F1
#
_entry.id   AF-A0A2V2BG47-F1
#
_cell.length_a   1.000
_cell.length_b   1.000
_cell.length_c   1.000
_cell.angle_alpha   90.00
_cell.angle_beta   90.00
_cell.angle_gamma   90.00
#
_symmetry.space_group_name_H-M   'P 1'
#
loop_
_entity.id
_entity.type
_entity.pdbx_description
1 polymer ?
#
loop_
_entity_poly.entity_id
_entity_poly.type
_entity_poly.pdbx_seq_one_letter_code
_entity_poly.pdbx_strand_id
1 'polypeptide(L)'
;MSITGSVGAGGRNNYGDVKTVQQLLQRNGFPQLRDDGRMGPKTIDAIKSYQSKFMSRPDGLIDIHGRTWNRLSDSSGTNTTQPAYSAEDNRHLNSGRLTVNAGQVTFDAEGNDWPNSPSFSRHIHWPKGASGVTIGRGYDMGGRSSETVKIDLIQAGVPIDQAILLARGAQLSPSESDKFVKKHRDECGVITREAQAKLFEMIYPKYLTRGESIYLAKTSGFPERTAWNNLKSPIKDIAVDFVYQGLGFERTMKACMYNDIDKLIYFIENNAQVKSYEGGRQRANYLRKHK
;
A
#
# COMPACT_ATOMS: atom_id res chain seq x y z
N MET A 1 -0.06 -33.82 3.69
CA MET A 1 -0.55 -33.09 2.49
C MET A 1 0.67 -32.74 1.66
N SER A 2 0.65 -32.95 0.34
CA SER A 2 1.73 -32.60 -0.59
C SER A 2 1.15 -31.94 -1.84
N ILE A 3 1.87 -30.99 -2.43
CA ILE A 3 1.55 -30.46 -3.76
C ILE A 3 2.11 -31.37 -4.86
N THR A 4 1.45 -31.42 -6.01
CA THR A 4 1.81 -32.26 -7.18
C THR A 4 2.61 -31.52 -8.25
N GLY A 5 2.58 -30.18 -8.22
CA GLY A 5 3.26 -29.26 -9.13
C GLY A 5 3.76 -28.01 -8.39
N SER A 6 4.67 -27.27 -9.01
CA SER A 6 5.12 -25.99 -8.46
C SER A 6 4.00 -24.94 -8.45
N VAL A 7 3.97 -24.10 -7.42
CA VAL A 7 2.91 -23.11 -7.17
C VAL A 7 3.52 -21.72 -7.00
N GLY A 8 2.99 -20.72 -7.70
CA GLY A 8 3.47 -19.34 -7.63
C GLY A 8 3.87 -18.76 -8.98
N ALA A 9 4.72 -17.74 -8.96
CA ALA A 9 5.20 -17.04 -10.15
C ALA A 9 5.92 -18.00 -11.12
N GLY A 10 5.36 -18.20 -12.32
CA GLY A 10 5.92 -19.11 -13.33
C GLY A 10 5.76 -20.61 -13.01
N GLY A 11 5.03 -20.97 -11.95
CA GLY A 11 4.77 -22.35 -11.57
C GLY A 11 3.66 -23.02 -12.39
N ARG A 12 3.49 -24.34 -12.22
CA ARG A 12 2.40 -25.11 -12.85
C ARG A 12 1.02 -24.66 -12.41
N ASN A 13 0.89 -24.22 -11.15
CA ASN A 13 -0.33 -23.62 -10.60
C ASN A 13 -1.60 -24.49 -10.75
N ASN A 14 -1.46 -25.80 -10.55
CA ASN A 14 -2.60 -26.71 -10.49
C ASN A 14 -3.58 -26.23 -9.40
N TYR A 15 -4.88 -26.21 -9.71
CA TYR A 15 -5.92 -25.70 -8.82
C TYR A 15 -5.83 -26.24 -7.38
N GLY A 16 -5.69 -27.55 -7.22
CA GLY A 16 -5.58 -28.20 -5.91
C GLY A 16 -4.32 -27.81 -5.14
N ASP A 17 -3.20 -27.62 -5.84
CA ASP A 17 -1.93 -27.23 -5.23
C ASP A 17 -1.95 -25.77 -4.80
N VAL A 18 -2.53 -24.90 -5.64
CA VAL A 18 -2.74 -23.48 -5.33
C VAL A 18 -3.61 -23.34 -4.09
N LYS A 19 -4.73 -24.07 -4.03
CA LYS A 19 -5.62 -24.05 -2.88
C LYS A 19 -4.92 -24.54 -1.61
N THR A 20 -4.14 -25.61 -1.70
CA THR A 20 -3.34 -26.13 -0.58
C THR A 20 -2.34 -25.08 -0.08
N VAL A 21 -1.61 -24.43 -0.98
CA VAL A 21 -0.67 -23.36 -0.63
C VAL A 21 -1.38 -22.15 -0.02
N GLN A 22 -2.53 -21.74 -0.57
CA GLN A 22 -3.31 -20.63 -0.02
C GLN A 22 -3.75 -20.92 1.43
N GLN A 23 -4.20 -22.14 1.71
CA GLN A 23 -4.57 -22.57 3.07
C GLN A 23 -3.36 -22.60 4.02
N LEU A 24 -2.20 -23.05 3.54
CA LEU A 24 -0.97 -23.02 4.34
C LEU A 24 -0.52 -21.57 4.60
N LEU A 25 -0.58 -20.68 3.61
CA LEU A 25 -0.27 -19.26 3.78
C LEU A 25 -1.23 -18.60 4.78
N GLN A 26 -2.53 -18.90 4.73
CA GLN A 26 -3.49 -18.42 5.72
C GLN A 26 -3.05 -18.74 7.15
N ARG A 27 -2.64 -20.00 7.39
CA ARG A 27 -2.14 -20.47 8.70
C ARG A 27 -0.79 -19.86 9.08
N ASN A 28 -0.02 -19.38 8.10
CA ASN A 28 1.33 -18.86 8.27
C ASN A 28 1.41 -17.31 8.25
N GLY A 29 0.31 -16.64 8.61
CA GLY A 29 0.24 -15.19 8.77
C GLY A 29 -0.33 -14.43 7.57
N PHE A 30 -1.05 -15.11 6.68
CA PHE A 30 -1.80 -14.49 5.56
C PHE A 30 -3.31 -14.82 5.60
N PRO A 31 -4.01 -14.64 6.74
CA PRO A 31 -5.40 -15.07 6.91
C PRO A 31 -6.39 -14.36 5.96
N GLN A 32 -5.99 -13.24 5.36
CA GLN A 32 -6.77 -12.47 4.40
C GLN A 32 -6.75 -13.04 2.97
N LEU A 33 -5.90 -14.02 2.68
CA LEU A 33 -5.85 -14.66 1.37
C LEU A 33 -7.08 -15.54 1.17
N ARG A 34 -7.69 -15.56 -0.02
CA ARG A 34 -8.76 -16.52 -0.34
C ARG A 34 -8.13 -17.85 -0.76
N ASP A 35 -8.73 -18.98 -0.39
CA ASP A 35 -8.33 -20.33 -0.83
C ASP A 35 -9.15 -20.79 -2.05
N ASP A 36 -9.29 -19.89 -3.02
CA ASP A 36 -10.12 -20.08 -4.21
C ASP A 36 -9.45 -20.92 -5.31
N GLY A 37 -8.22 -21.40 -5.08
CA GLY A 37 -7.43 -22.17 -6.04
C GLY A 37 -6.90 -21.34 -7.21
N ARG A 38 -6.99 -20.01 -7.16
CA ARG A 38 -6.53 -19.11 -8.23
C ARG A 38 -5.17 -18.49 -7.90
N MET A 39 -4.22 -18.65 -8.82
CA MET A 39 -2.91 -17.98 -8.70
C MET A 39 -3.00 -16.54 -9.19
N GLY A 40 -3.46 -15.64 -8.31
CA GLY A 40 -3.54 -14.21 -8.58
C GLY A 40 -2.39 -13.41 -7.95
N PRO A 41 -2.28 -12.09 -8.26
CA PRO A 41 -1.25 -11.22 -7.70
C PRO A 41 -1.17 -11.27 -6.17
N LYS A 42 -2.32 -11.30 -5.49
CA LYS A 42 -2.37 -11.41 -4.02
C LYS A 42 -1.77 -12.70 -3.48
N THR A 43 -1.96 -13.83 -4.17
CA THR A 43 -1.37 -15.12 -3.80
C THR A 43 0.14 -15.08 -4.02
N ILE A 44 0.59 -14.53 -5.16
CA ILE A 44 2.03 -14.38 -5.46
C ILE A 44 2.72 -13.46 -4.44
N ASP A 45 2.10 -12.34 -4.08
CA ASP A 45 2.63 -11.39 -3.09
C ASP A 45 2.70 -12.02 -1.70
N ALA A 46 1.70 -12.84 -1.32
CA ALA A 46 1.72 -13.59 -0.08
C ALA A 46 2.86 -14.64 -0.06
N ILE A 47 3.09 -15.34 -1.17
CA ILE A 47 4.23 -16.28 -1.31
C ILE A 47 5.55 -15.53 -1.11
N LYS A 48 5.77 -14.41 -1.83
CA LYS A 48 6.98 -13.60 -1.70
C LYS A 48 7.18 -13.06 -0.29
N SER A 49 6.11 -12.59 0.34
CA SER A 49 6.13 -12.09 1.72
C SER A 49 6.41 -13.20 2.73
N TYR A 50 5.99 -14.43 2.47
CA TYR A 50 6.34 -15.57 3.32
C TYR A 50 7.82 -15.94 3.16
N GLN A 51 8.29 -16.02 1.91
CA GLN A 51 9.68 -16.33 1.58
C GLN A 51 10.69 -15.33 2.13
N SER A 52 10.34 -14.03 2.19
CA SER A 52 11.24 -13.00 2.72
C SER A 52 11.66 -13.23 4.17
N LYS A 53 10.95 -14.10 4.91
CA LYS A 53 11.34 -14.51 6.27
C LYS A 53 12.63 -15.33 6.30
N PHE A 54 13.04 -15.94 5.19
CA PHE A 54 14.20 -16.85 5.14
C PHE A 54 14.96 -16.84 3.79
N MET A 55 14.60 -15.96 2.86
CA MET A 55 15.24 -15.79 1.55
C MET A 55 15.59 -14.32 1.34
N SER A 56 16.83 -14.05 0.91
CA SER A 56 17.28 -12.70 0.54
C SER A 56 16.67 -12.22 -0.80
N ARG A 57 16.21 -13.14 -1.64
CA ARG A 57 15.53 -12.86 -2.92
C ARG A 57 14.27 -13.71 -3.05
N PRO A 58 13.13 -13.24 -2.53
CA PRO A 58 11.84 -13.93 -2.69
C PRO A 58 11.45 -13.99 -4.18
N ASP A 59 11.39 -15.20 -4.72
CA ASP A 59 11.09 -15.46 -6.14
C ASP A 59 9.58 -15.56 -6.41
N GLY A 60 8.78 -15.82 -5.38
CA GLY A 60 7.35 -16.04 -5.49
C GLY A 60 6.98 -17.43 -6.02
N LEU A 61 7.92 -18.39 -6.06
CA LEU A 61 7.73 -19.76 -6.53
C LEU A 61 7.92 -20.77 -5.40
N ILE A 62 7.01 -21.75 -5.31
CA ILE A 62 7.06 -22.85 -4.36
C ILE A 62 7.24 -24.14 -5.15
N ASP A 63 8.44 -24.71 -5.09
CA ASP A 63 8.72 -26.04 -5.62
C ASP A 63 8.32 -27.14 -4.64
N ILE A 64 7.92 -28.30 -5.17
CA ILE A 64 7.37 -29.45 -4.43
C ILE A 64 8.30 -29.95 -3.32
N HIS A 65 9.61 -29.88 -3.54
CA HIS A 65 10.65 -30.26 -2.58
C HIS A 65 11.49 -29.05 -2.13
N GLY A 66 10.97 -27.85 -2.37
CA GLY A 66 11.66 -26.60 -2.12
C GLY A 66 11.62 -26.20 -0.64
N ARG A 67 12.57 -25.34 -0.26
CA ARG A 67 12.69 -24.78 1.09
C ARG A 67 11.38 -24.12 1.57
N THR A 68 10.67 -23.44 0.68
CA THR A 68 9.41 -22.76 0.97
C THR A 68 8.30 -23.74 1.29
N TRP A 69 8.22 -24.85 0.56
CA TRP A 69 7.24 -25.91 0.80
C TRP A 69 7.45 -26.55 2.17
N ASN A 70 8.67 -26.99 2.46
CA ASN A 70 9.01 -27.62 3.75
C ASN A 70 8.63 -26.71 4.93
N ARG A 71 8.97 -25.42 4.86
CA ARG A 71 8.62 -24.46 5.92
C ARG A 71 7.12 -24.23 6.08
N LEU A 72 6.38 -24.16 4.97
CA LEU A 72 4.91 -24.01 4.99
C LEU A 72 4.22 -25.23 5.59
N SER A 73 4.71 -26.44 5.27
CA SER A 73 4.14 -27.71 5.76
C SER A 73 4.54 -28.03 7.20
N ASP A 74 5.75 -27.67 7.64
CA ASP A 74 6.28 -28.02 8.97
C ASP A 74 5.69 -27.17 10.09
N SER A 75 5.12 -26.00 9.76
CA SER A 75 4.50 -25.08 10.73
C SER A 75 3.15 -25.61 11.30
N SER A 76 2.85 -26.89 11.08
CA SER A 76 1.71 -27.62 11.66
C SER A 76 1.87 -27.92 13.16
N GLY A 77 3.05 -27.71 13.76
CA GLY A 77 3.40 -28.27 15.08
C GLY A 77 4.06 -27.36 16.13
N THR A 78 4.24 -26.05 15.90
CA THR A 78 4.89 -25.19 16.91
C THR A 78 4.02 -24.00 17.31
N ASN A 79 3.33 -24.17 18.44
CA ASN A 79 2.84 -23.07 19.28
C ASN A 79 4.05 -22.27 19.79
N THR A 80 4.42 -21.21 19.09
CA THR A 80 5.20 -20.11 19.66
C THR A 80 4.29 -18.92 19.83
N THR A 81 4.11 -18.54 21.10
CA THR A 81 3.34 -17.44 21.66
C THR A 81 3.54 -16.13 20.88
N GLN A 82 2.62 -15.84 19.96
CA GLN A 82 2.22 -14.46 19.68
C GLN A 82 1.07 -14.11 20.64
N PRO A 83 0.96 -12.85 21.12
CA PRO A 83 -0.20 -12.45 21.91
C PRO A 83 -1.46 -12.83 21.14
N ALA A 84 -2.37 -13.54 21.81
CA ALA A 84 -3.57 -14.10 21.23
C ALA A 84 -4.54 -12.98 20.84
N TYR A 85 -4.36 -12.40 19.65
CA TYR A 85 -5.43 -11.71 18.97
C TYR A 85 -6.44 -12.76 18.52
N SER A 86 -7.65 -12.69 19.07
CA SER A 86 -8.70 -13.65 18.75
C SER A 86 -9.01 -13.65 17.25
N ALA A 87 -9.60 -14.73 16.74
CA ALA A 87 -10.08 -14.77 15.35
C ALA A 87 -11.11 -13.66 15.06
N GLU A 88 -11.81 -13.18 16.08
CA GLU A 88 -12.77 -12.08 16.02
C GLU A 88 -12.09 -10.71 15.92
N ASP A 89 -11.03 -10.46 16.70
CA ASP A 89 -10.19 -9.26 16.59
C ASP A 89 -9.55 -9.17 15.20
N ASN A 90 -9.10 -10.30 14.65
CA ASN A 90 -8.55 -10.35 13.30
C ASN A 90 -9.59 -10.08 12.20
N ARG A 91 -10.85 -10.48 12.39
CA ARG A 91 -11.96 -10.14 11.47
C ARG A 91 -12.28 -8.64 11.54
N HIS A 92 -12.31 -8.07 12.74
CA HIS A 92 -12.56 -6.64 12.95
C HIS A 92 -11.43 -5.77 12.37
N LEU A 93 -10.15 -6.14 12.58
CA LEU A 93 -9.00 -5.42 12.03
C LEU A 93 -8.93 -5.48 10.49
N ASN A 94 -9.43 -6.54 9.86
CA ASN A 94 -9.46 -6.65 8.40
C ASN A 94 -10.78 -6.14 7.79
N SER A 95 -11.68 -5.60 8.60
CA SER A 95 -12.92 -4.96 8.15
C SER A 95 -12.64 -3.62 7.47
N GLY A 96 -13.56 -3.22 6.58
CA GLY A 96 -13.49 -1.96 5.84
C GLY A 96 -13.01 -2.10 4.41
N ARG A 97 -13.14 -0.99 3.68
CA ARG A 97 -12.85 -0.92 2.25
C ARG A 97 -11.38 -0.71 1.93
N LEU A 98 -11.00 -1.13 0.72
CA LEU A 98 -9.73 -0.77 0.07
C LEU A 98 -9.98 0.19 -1.11
N THR A 99 -11.10 0.91 -1.06
CA THR A 99 -11.49 1.87 -2.07
C THR A 99 -11.70 3.24 -1.43
N VAL A 100 -11.34 4.30 -2.15
CA VAL A 100 -11.45 5.69 -1.69
C VAL A 100 -12.23 6.53 -2.69
N ASN A 101 -12.83 7.63 -2.21
CA ASN A 101 -13.67 8.53 -3.01
C ASN A 101 -12.89 9.26 -4.11
N ALA A 102 -11.58 9.45 -3.92
CA ALA A 102 -10.66 10.02 -4.90
C ALA A 102 -9.24 9.51 -4.64
N GLY A 103 -8.42 9.42 -5.70
CA GLY A 103 -7.02 9.06 -5.56
C GLY A 103 -6.73 7.58 -5.39
N GLN A 104 -7.56 6.70 -5.96
CA GLN A 104 -7.41 5.25 -5.82
C GLN A 104 -6.02 4.74 -6.23
N VAL A 105 -5.46 5.24 -7.34
CA VAL A 105 -4.11 4.87 -7.80
C VAL A 105 -3.03 5.21 -6.78
N THR A 106 -3.14 6.38 -6.14
CA THR A 106 -2.24 6.81 -5.06
C THR A 106 -2.44 5.95 -3.83
N PHE A 107 -3.70 5.77 -3.39
CA PHE A 107 -4.05 4.95 -2.23
C PHE A 107 -3.46 3.55 -2.37
N ASP A 108 -3.67 2.88 -3.50
CA ASP A 108 -3.18 1.53 -3.74
C ASP A 108 -1.64 1.43 -3.68
N ALA A 109 -0.93 2.49 -4.09
CA ALA A 109 0.53 2.53 -4.14
C ALA A 109 1.22 2.86 -2.80
N GLU A 110 0.57 3.58 -1.89
CA GLU A 110 1.18 4.09 -0.64
C GLU A 110 1.27 3.05 0.49
N GLY A 111 0.93 1.78 0.24
CA GLY A 111 1.04 0.74 1.26
C GLY A 111 0.38 -0.58 0.89
N ASN A 112 0.40 -1.53 1.82
CA ASN A 112 -0.35 -2.76 1.72
C ASN A 112 -0.85 -3.28 3.08
N ASP A 113 -1.65 -4.32 3.00
CA ASP A 113 -2.38 -4.89 4.13
C ASP A 113 -1.78 -6.23 4.58
N TRP A 114 -0.51 -6.48 4.24
CA TRP A 114 0.22 -7.69 4.59
C TRP A 114 1.05 -7.44 5.85
N PRO A 115 0.68 -7.96 7.04
CA PRO A 115 1.33 -7.56 8.31
C PRO A 115 2.85 -7.71 8.37
N ASN A 116 3.40 -8.65 7.58
CA ASN A 116 4.82 -8.95 7.51
C ASN A 116 5.56 -8.23 6.37
N SER A 117 4.85 -7.43 5.57
CA SER A 117 5.44 -6.66 4.49
C SER A 117 6.09 -5.38 5.04
N PRO A 118 7.26 -4.97 4.52
CA PRO A 118 7.84 -3.65 4.81
C PRO A 118 6.90 -2.49 4.47
N SER A 119 5.96 -2.69 3.54
CA SER A 119 4.95 -1.71 3.16
C SER A 119 3.63 -1.86 3.92
N PHE A 120 3.59 -2.61 5.03
CA PHE A 120 2.39 -2.72 5.87
C PHE A 120 2.04 -1.37 6.48
N SER A 121 0.96 -0.75 6.02
CA SER A 121 0.65 0.64 6.31
C SER A 121 -0.22 0.84 7.54
N ARG A 122 -0.93 -0.20 8.01
CA ARG A 122 -1.89 -0.09 9.13
C ARG A 122 -1.24 -0.07 10.52
N HIS A 123 0.08 0.02 10.57
CA HIS A 123 0.85 0.21 11.79
C HIS A 123 1.69 1.49 11.66
N ILE A 124 2.03 2.12 12.78
CA ILE A 124 2.88 3.32 12.71
C ILE A 124 4.25 2.99 12.10
N HIS A 125 4.74 3.93 11.31
CA HIS A 125 6.04 3.89 10.67
C HIS A 125 6.57 5.31 10.47
N TRP A 126 7.84 5.43 10.10
CA TRP A 126 8.46 6.71 9.74
C TRP A 126 9.01 6.62 8.31
N PRO A 127 8.41 7.33 7.33
CA PRO A 127 8.83 7.31 5.92
C PRO A 127 10.23 7.90 5.64
N LYS A 128 10.94 8.36 6.67
CA LYS A 128 12.24 9.06 6.63
C LYS A 128 12.12 10.52 6.14
N GLY A 129 13.26 11.22 6.08
CA GLY A 129 13.33 12.60 5.61
C GLY A 129 12.66 13.57 6.59
N ALA A 130 11.87 14.51 6.05
CA ALA A 130 11.16 15.52 6.84
C ALA A 130 9.81 15.03 7.40
N SER A 131 9.40 13.79 7.12
CA SER A 131 8.16 13.22 7.63
C SER A 131 8.19 13.02 9.15
N GLY A 132 7.01 13.06 9.76
CA GLY A 132 6.79 12.63 11.13
C GLY A 132 6.34 11.17 11.23
N VAL A 133 5.89 10.76 12.41
CA VAL A 133 5.21 9.46 12.60
C VAL A 133 4.02 9.38 11.65
N THR A 134 3.92 8.31 10.87
CA THR A 134 2.89 8.12 9.84
C THR A 134 2.10 6.85 10.11
N ILE A 135 0.80 6.88 9.85
CA ILE A 135 -0.07 5.70 9.90
C ILE A 135 -0.97 5.64 8.65
N GLY A 136 -1.40 4.44 8.29
CA GLY A 136 -2.16 4.21 7.08
C GLY A 136 -1.34 4.56 5.84
N ARG A 137 -2.05 4.86 4.75
CA ARG A 137 -1.46 5.20 3.45
C ARG A 137 -1.15 6.70 3.37
N GLY A 138 -0.27 7.17 4.25
CA GLY A 138 0.31 8.53 4.19
C GLY A 138 -0.28 9.58 5.14
N TYR A 139 -1.02 9.19 6.18
CA TYR A 139 -1.42 10.13 7.25
C TYR A 139 -0.23 10.44 8.16
N ASP A 140 0.50 11.51 7.84
CA ASP A 140 1.67 11.99 8.58
C ASP A 140 1.29 12.86 9.78
N MET A 141 1.81 12.60 10.97
CA MET A 141 1.46 13.31 12.20
C MET A 141 2.41 14.50 12.52
N GLY A 142 3.50 14.68 11.77
CA GLY A 142 4.55 15.66 12.08
C GLY A 142 4.11 17.12 11.96
N GLY A 143 3.17 17.40 11.05
CA GLY A 143 2.63 18.75 10.86
C GLY A 143 1.33 19.05 11.61
N ARG A 144 0.86 18.14 12.47
CA ARG A 144 -0.47 18.19 13.10
C ARG A 144 -0.35 18.20 14.61
N SER A 145 -1.20 18.95 15.31
CA SER A 145 -1.24 18.90 16.77
C SER A 145 -1.70 17.53 17.26
N SER A 146 -1.31 17.16 18.48
CA SER A 146 -1.79 15.93 19.12
C SER A 146 -3.33 15.88 19.19
N GLU A 147 -3.98 17.01 19.44
CA GLU A 147 -5.45 17.10 19.45
C GLU A 147 -6.06 16.81 18.07
N THR A 148 -5.51 17.41 17.00
CA THR A 148 -5.96 17.15 15.63
C THR A 148 -5.78 15.68 15.27
N VAL A 149 -4.62 15.09 15.56
CA VAL A 149 -4.36 13.66 15.28
C VAL A 149 -5.36 12.77 16.00
N LYS A 150 -5.63 13.04 17.28
CA LYS A 150 -6.61 12.28 18.07
C LYS A 150 -8.02 12.38 17.47
N ILE A 151 -8.48 13.58 17.10
CA ILE A 151 -9.82 13.80 16.51
C ILE A 151 -9.94 13.07 15.17
N ASP A 152 -8.96 13.21 14.28
CA ASP A 152 -8.96 12.56 12.96
C ASP A 152 -9.01 11.02 13.10
N LEU A 153 -8.24 10.46 14.03
CA LEU A 153 -8.24 9.02 14.30
C LEU A 153 -9.60 8.52 14.82
N ILE A 154 -10.22 9.24 15.75
CA ILE A 154 -11.55 8.90 16.28
C ILE A 154 -12.60 8.98 15.16
N GLN A 155 -12.58 10.02 14.33
CA GLN A 155 -13.48 10.15 13.17
C GLN A 155 -13.26 9.05 12.13
N ALA A 156 -12.03 8.55 12.00
CA ALA A 156 -11.69 7.41 11.17
C ALA A 156 -12.19 6.07 11.77
N GLY A 157 -12.68 6.06 13.01
CA GLY A 157 -13.18 4.87 13.71
C GLY A 157 -12.11 4.11 14.50
N VAL A 158 -10.98 4.76 14.81
CA VAL A 158 -9.97 4.22 15.73
C VAL A 158 -10.48 4.37 17.16
N PRO A 159 -10.43 3.32 18.00
CA PRO A 159 -10.81 3.40 19.42
C PRO A 159 -10.09 4.53 20.15
N ILE A 160 -10.78 5.20 21.08
CA ILE A 160 -10.28 6.41 21.75
C ILE A 160 -8.93 6.20 22.44
N ASP A 161 -8.73 5.09 23.14
CA ASP A 161 -7.47 4.79 23.84
C ASP A 161 -6.31 4.60 22.85
N GLN A 162 -6.57 3.92 21.73
CA GLN A 162 -5.60 3.75 20.66
C GLN A 162 -5.29 5.10 20.00
N ALA A 163 -6.29 5.95 19.77
CA ALA A 163 -6.11 7.29 19.22
C ALA A 163 -5.27 8.19 20.14
N ILE A 164 -5.44 8.09 21.46
CA ILE A 164 -4.61 8.80 22.46
C ILE A 164 -3.15 8.35 22.37
N LEU A 165 -2.88 7.05 22.27
CA LEU A 165 -1.52 6.52 22.13
C LEU A 165 -0.85 6.99 20.84
N LEU A 166 -1.55 6.86 19.71
CA LEU A 166 -1.08 7.30 18.39
C LEU A 166 -0.80 8.80 18.34
N ALA A 167 -1.66 9.62 18.95
CA ALA A 167 -1.51 11.07 18.98
C ALA A 167 -0.27 11.58 19.75
N ARG A 168 0.42 10.72 20.51
CA ARG A 168 1.73 11.04 21.12
C ARG A 168 2.85 11.14 20.08
N GLY A 169 2.65 10.59 18.88
CA GLY A 169 3.58 10.70 17.75
C GLY A 169 3.51 12.04 17.00
N ALA A 170 2.58 12.92 17.37
CA ALA A 170 2.36 14.20 16.72
C ALA A 170 3.52 15.19 16.93
N GLN A 171 3.85 15.96 15.90
CA GLN A 171 4.88 17.02 15.91
C GLN A 171 6.28 16.63 16.40
N LEU A 172 6.58 15.34 16.49
CA LEU A 172 7.92 14.87 16.78
C LEU A 172 8.88 15.24 15.66
N SER A 173 10.11 15.62 16.01
CA SER A 173 11.17 15.80 15.00
C SER A 173 11.42 14.47 14.26
N PRO A 174 12.08 14.48 13.09
CA PRO A 174 12.39 13.25 12.37
C PRO A 174 13.14 12.21 13.23
N SER A 175 14.08 12.66 14.07
CA SER A 175 14.84 11.78 14.96
C SER A 175 14.01 11.19 16.10
N GLU A 176 13.02 11.94 16.59
CA GLU A 176 12.10 11.49 17.64
C GLU A 176 11.03 10.57 17.05
N SER A 177 10.60 10.81 15.82
CA SER A 177 9.65 9.96 15.10
C SER A 177 10.20 8.53 14.92
N ASP A 178 11.47 8.39 14.54
CA ASP A 178 12.13 7.09 14.44
C ASP A 178 12.17 6.36 15.79
N LYS A 179 12.57 7.07 16.85
CA LYS A 179 12.60 6.51 18.23
C LYS A 179 11.21 6.12 18.71
N PHE A 180 10.22 6.96 18.46
CA PHE A 180 8.83 6.73 18.86
C PHE A 180 8.28 5.47 18.17
N VAL A 181 8.44 5.36 16.85
CA VAL A 181 8.01 4.18 16.09
C VAL A 181 8.67 2.92 16.62
N LYS A 182 9.99 2.92 16.85
CA LYS A 182 10.70 1.74 17.38
C LYS A 182 10.21 1.31 18.77
N LYS A 183 9.81 2.26 19.62
CA LYS A 183 9.42 1.99 21.00
C LYS A 183 7.94 1.66 21.16
N HIS A 184 7.07 2.36 20.44
CA HIS A 184 5.62 2.36 20.67
C HIS A 184 4.82 1.67 19.58
N ARG A 185 5.47 1.06 18.58
CA ARG A 185 4.78 0.38 17.47
C ARG A 185 3.70 -0.55 18.01
N ASP A 186 4.13 -1.61 18.69
CA ASP A 186 3.24 -2.71 19.10
C ASP A 186 2.20 -2.25 20.13
N GLU A 187 2.55 -1.27 20.99
CA GLU A 187 1.62 -0.63 21.93
C GLU A 187 0.50 0.13 21.21
N CYS A 188 0.83 0.85 20.13
CA CYS A 188 -0.15 1.57 19.32
C CYS A 188 -1.06 0.64 18.51
N GLY A 189 -0.61 -0.58 18.24
CA GLY A 189 -1.39 -1.60 17.53
C GLY A 189 -1.77 -1.22 16.09
N VAL A 190 -2.61 -2.06 15.49
CA VAL A 190 -2.99 -1.97 14.07
C VAL A 190 -4.36 -1.28 13.93
N ILE A 191 -4.51 -0.40 12.93
CA ILE A 191 -5.80 0.20 12.59
C ILE A 191 -6.59 -0.65 11.56
N THR A 192 -7.91 -0.48 11.49
CA THR A 192 -8.76 -1.18 10.51
C THR A 192 -8.50 -0.69 9.08
N ARG A 193 -8.99 -1.42 8.06
CA ARG A 193 -8.92 -0.94 6.67
C ARG A 193 -9.76 0.31 6.47
N GLU A 194 -10.93 0.36 7.11
CA GLU A 194 -11.82 1.52 7.04
C GLU A 194 -11.14 2.78 7.60
N ALA A 195 -10.47 2.67 8.75
CA ALA A 195 -9.75 3.78 9.34
C ALA A 195 -8.64 4.29 8.41
N GLN A 196 -7.86 3.38 7.81
CA GLN A 196 -6.84 3.75 6.83
C GLN A 196 -7.44 4.48 5.60
N ALA A 197 -8.57 4.01 5.07
CA ALA A 197 -9.25 4.65 3.95
C ALA A 197 -9.75 6.06 4.31
N LYS A 198 -10.38 6.21 5.47
CA LYS A 198 -10.88 7.51 5.95
C LYS A 198 -9.76 8.50 6.22
N LEU A 199 -8.66 8.07 6.83
CA LEU A 199 -7.48 8.93 7.06
C LEU A 199 -6.86 9.39 5.74
N PHE A 200 -6.82 8.53 4.72
CA PHE A 200 -6.38 8.92 3.38
C PHE A 200 -7.31 9.99 2.78
N GLU A 201 -8.62 9.79 2.86
CA GLU A 201 -9.61 10.73 2.33
C GLU A 201 -9.58 12.09 3.04
N MET A 202 -9.19 12.16 4.31
CA MET A 202 -8.99 13.43 5.01
C MET A 202 -7.81 14.23 4.44
N ILE A 203 -6.75 13.56 3.98
CA ILE A 203 -5.53 14.22 3.50
C ILE A 203 -5.49 14.42 1.99
N TYR A 204 -6.29 13.69 1.22
CA TYR A 204 -6.21 13.73 -0.24
C TYR A 204 -6.70 15.04 -0.89
N PRO A 205 -7.72 15.76 -0.36
CA PRO A 205 -8.19 17.00 -0.96
C PRO A 205 -7.10 18.06 -1.15
N LYS A 206 -6.15 18.21 -0.21
CA LYS A 206 -5.01 19.14 -0.39
C LYS A 206 -4.11 18.74 -1.57
N TYR A 207 -4.03 17.46 -1.91
CA TYR A 207 -3.26 16.98 -3.07
C TYR A 207 -4.02 17.19 -4.38
N LEU A 208 -5.37 17.15 -4.39
CA LEU A 208 -6.14 17.55 -5.56
C LEU A 208 -5.84 19.01 -5.94
N THR A 209 -5.98 19.92 -4.98
CA THR A 209 -5.68 21.35 -5.19
C THR A 209 -4.23 21.58 -5.58
N ARG A 210 -3.29 20.91 -4.91
CA ARG A 210 -1.86 21.02 -5.24
C ARG A 210 -1.55 20.45 -6.62
N GLY A 211 -2.16 19.32 -6.99
CA GLY A 211 -2.02 18.68 -8.29
C GLY A 211 -2.44 19.60 -9.43
N GLU A 212 -3.61 20.22 -9.29
CA GLU A 212 -4.10 21.24 -10.23
C GLU A 212 -3.16 22.44 -10.31
N SER A 213 -2.78 23.00 -9.17
CA SER A 213 -1.89 24.17 -9.11
C SER A 213 -0.55 23.90 -9.79
N ILE A 214 0.06 22.74 -9.50
CA ILE A 214 1.33 22.34 -10.12
C ILE A 214 1.15 22.08 -11.61
N TYR A 215 0.09 21.40 -12.04
CA TYR A 215 -0.20 21.22 -13.46
C TYR A 215 -0.30 22.56 -14.19
N LEU A 216 -1.09 23.49 -13.66
CA LEU A 216 -1.30 24.81 -14.26
C LEU A 216 -0.01 25.61 -14.33
N ALA A 217 0.79 25.60 -13.26
CA ALA A 217 2.06 26.32 -13.19
C ALA A 217 3.12 25.73 -14.13
N LYS A 218 3.22 24.40 -14.20
CA LYS A 218 4.23 23.69 -15.00
C LYS A 218 3.89 23.60 -16.48
N THR A 219 2.64 23.83 -16.86
CA THR A 219 2.20 23.79 -18.26
C THR A 219 1.88 25.18 -18.84
N SER A 220 2.00 26.26 -18.06
CA SER A 220 1.56 27.61 -18.46
C SER A 220 2.19 28.12 -19.76
N GLY A 221 3.41 27.70 -20.08
CA GLY A 221 4.13 28.08 -21.31
C GLY A 221 3.76 27.28 -22.57
N PHE A 222 2.81 26.35 -22.51
CA PHE A 222 2.42 25.48 -23.63
C PHE A 222 0.99 25.81 -24.09
N PRO A 223 0.81 26.56 -25.20
CA PRO A 223 -0.51 26.93 -25.71
C PRO A 223 -1.43 25.75 -26.03
N GLU A 224 -0.85 24.60 -26.39
CA GLU A 224 -1.55 23.36 -26.71
C GLU A 224 -2.05 22.57 -25.49
N ARG A 225 -1.77 23.05 -24.28
CA ARG A 225 -2.18 22.35 -23.05
C ARG A 225 -3.70 22.23 -22.98
N THR A 226 -4.17 21.05 -22.59
CA THR A 226 -5.59 20.91 -22.22
C THR A 226 -5.86 21.64 -20.90
N ALA A 227 -6.92 22.44 -20.83
CA ALA A 227 -7.33 23.06 -19.58
C ALA A 227 -7.61 21.99 -18.51
N TRP A 228 -7.25 22.25 -17.24
CA TRP A 228 -7.39 21.26 -16.16
C TRP A 228 -8.80 20.65 -16.12
N ASN A 229 -9.84 21.47 -16.17
CA ASN A 229 -11.23 21.00 -16.13
C ASN A 229 -11.59 20.04 -17.28
N ASN A 230 -10.92 20.16 -18.43
CA ASN A 230 -11.14 19.35 -19.63
C ASN A 230 -10.23 18.09 -19.70
N LEU A 231 -9.31 17.90 -18.76
CA LEU A 231 -8.53 16.66 -18.67
C LEU A 231 -9.45 15.49 -18.31
N LYS A 232 -9.22 14.34 -18.95
CA LYS A 232 -9.84 13.06 -18.59
C LYS A 232 -9.53 12.74 -17.13
N SER A 233 -10.51 12.24 -16.40
CA SER A 233 -10.36 11.94 -14.97
C SER A 233 -9.12 11.07 -14.65
N PRO A 234 -8.83 9.98 -15.39
CA PRO A 234 -7.66 9.17 -15.11
C PRO A 234 -6.33 9.92 -15.26
N ILE A 235 -6.27 10.91 -16.15
CA ILE A 235 -5.08 11.75 -16.33
C ILE A 235 -4.94 12.74 -15.17
N LYS A 236 -6.05 13.29 -14.66
CA LYS A 236 -6.04 14.09 -13.43
C LYS A 236 -5.52 13.27 -12.24
N ASP A 237 -5.98 12.03 -12.09
CA ASP A 237 -5.53 11.14 -11.03
C ASP A 237 -4.02 10.89 -11.09
N ILE A 238 -3.47 10.61 -12.28
CA ILE A 238 -2.03 10.43 -12.48
C ILE A 238 -1.25 11.73 -12.23
N ALA A 239 -1.77 12.89 -12.65
CA ALA A 239 -1.12 14.16 -12.37
C ALA A 239 -1.03 14.43 -10.86
N VAL A 240 -2.11 14.15 -10.11
CA VAL A 240 -2.12 14.28 -8.65
C VAL A 240 -1.19 13.27 -7.99
N ASP A 241 -1.17 12.01 -8.43
CA ASP A 241 -0.27 10.98 -7.90
C ASP A 241 1.21 11.30 -8.16
N PHE A 242 1.56 11.87 -9.32
CA PHE A 242 2.90 12.40 -9.55
C PHE A 242 3.26 13.46 -8.52
N VAL A 243 2.36 14.41 -8.24
CA VAL A 243 2.60 15.45 -7.23
C VAL A 243 2.71 14.84 -5.83
N TYR A 244 1.86 13.87 -5.49
CA TYR A 244 1.90 13.15 -4.21
C TYR A 244 3.26 12.46 -3.99
N GLN A 245 3.76 11.75 -5.01
CA GLN A 245 5.05 11.07 -4.97
C GLN A 245 6.26 12.05 -4.94
N GLY A 246 6.06 13.32 -5.27
CA GLY A 246 7.15 14.29 -5.42
C GLY A 246 7.74 14.37 -6.83
N LEU A 247 7.02 13.88 -7.84
CA LEU A 247 7.32 13.99 -9.27
C LEU A 247 6.54 15.12 -9.96
N GLY A 248 6.18 16.19 -9.24
CA GLY A 248 5.46 17.37 -9.74
C GLY A 248 6.28 18.33 -10.62
N PHE A 249 7.13 17.80 -11.50
CA PHE A 249 8.02 18.59 -12.35
C PHE A 249 7.41 18.88 -13.72
N GLU A 250 8.02 19.79 -14.50
CA GLU A 250 7.52 20.15 -15.82
C GLU A 250 7.33 18.94 -16.74
N ARG A 251 8.32 18.04 -16.78
CA ARG A 251 8.30 16.88 -17.68
C ARG A 251 7.08 15.97 -17.48
N THR A 252 6.70 15.69 -16.23
CA THR A 252 5.54 14.83 -15.93
C THR A 252 4.23 15.55 -16.21
N MET A 253 4.12 16.84 -15.88
CA MET A 253 2.91 17.62 -16.17
C MET A 253 2.70 17.82 -17.68
N LYS A 254 3.78 18.01 -18.46
CA LYS A 254 3.73 18.03 -19.93
C LYS A 254 3.22 16.71 -20.52
N ALA A 255 3.60 15.57 -19.95
CA ALA A 255 3.07 14.28 -20.41
C ALA A 255 1.55 14.17 -20.22
N CYS A 256 1.01 14.78 -19.16
CA CYS A 256 -0.44 14.81 -18.91
C CYS A 256 -1.20 15.79 -19.83
N MET A 257 -0.57 16.90 -20.25
CA MET A 257 -1.29 18.03 -20.87
C MET A 257 -1.92 17.73 -22.24
N TYR A 258 -1.41 16.70 -22.93
CA TYR A 258 -1.94 16.25 -24.21
C TYR A 258 -3.29 15.54 -24.10
N ASN A 259 -3.75 15.23 -22.88
CA ASN A 259 -5.02 14.55 -22.61
C ASN A 259 -5.20 13.21 -23.35
N ASP A 260 -4.07 12.57 -23.64
CA ASP A 260 -3.95 11.35 -24.42
C ASP A 260 -3.41 10.23 -23.52
N ILE A 261 -4.27 9.24 -23.28
CA ILE A 261 -4.00 8.14 -22.34
C ILE A 261 -2.86 7.25 -22.85
N ASP A 262 -2.81 6.97 -24.15
CA ASP A 262 -1.79 6.08 -24.72
C ASP A 262 -0.42 6.76 -24.70
N LYS A 263 -0.37 8.06 -25.01
CA LYS A 263 0.87 8.85 -24.89
C LYS A 263 1.36 8.93 -23.45
N LEU A 264 0.46 9.09 -22.48
CA LEU A 264 0.84 9.11 -21.07
C LEU A 264 1.35 7.75 -20.58
N ILE A 265 0.70 6.65 -20.99
CA ILE A 265 1.19 5.28 -20.74
C ILE A 265 2.60 5.11 -21.31
N TYR A 266 2.79 5.47 -22.58
CA TYR A 266 4.09 5.39 -23.24
C TYR A 266 5.15 6.18 -22.47
N PHE A 267 4.84 7.40 -22.04
CA PHE A 267 5.74 8.21 -21.22
C PHE A 267 6.09 7.52 -19.89
N ILE A 268 5.10 7.00 -19.16
CA ILE A 268 5.31 6.30 -17.88
C ILE A 268 6.24 5.09 -18.04
N GLU A 269 6.08 4.32 -19.12
CA GLU A 269 6.82 3.07 -19.34
C GLU A 269 8.20 3.25 -19.97
N ASN A 270 8.48 4.44 -20.53
CA ASN A 270 9.74 4.74 -21.22
C ASN A 270 10.57 5.84 -20.57
N ASN A 271 10.00 6.64 -19.66
CA ASN A 271 10.78 7.59 -18.88
C ASN A 271 11.48 6.89 -17.71
N ALA A 272 12.82 6.86 -17.70
CA ALA A 272 13.61 6.12 -16.71
C ALA A 272 13.25 6.44 -15.24
N GLN A 273 13.01 7.71 -14.91
CA GLN A 273 12.68 8.12 -13.53
C GLN A 273 11.26 7.70 -13.15
N VAL A 274 10.28 7.85 -14.03
CA VAL A 274 8.90 7.46 -13.73
C VAL A 274 8.76 5.93 -13.69
N LYS A 275 9.39 5.24 -14.64
CA LYS A 275 9.40 3.78 -14.78
C LYS A 275 9.99 3.09 -13.56
N SER A 276 11.01 3.66 -12.92
CA SER A 276 11.62 3.06 -11.72
C SER A 276 10.64 2.88 -10.56
N TYR A 277 9.57 3.68 -10.52
CA TYR A 277 8.50 3.56 -9.52
C TYR A 277 7.30 2.73 -9.97
N GLU A 278 7.20 2.40 -11.26
CA GLU A 278 5.99 1.84 -11.86
C GLU A 278 5.63 0.45 -11.31
N GLY A 279 6.64 -0.32 -10.85
CA GLY A 279 6.42 -1.61 -10.21
C GLY A 279 5.49 -1.54 -9.00
N GLY A 280 5.60 -0.48 -8.18
CA GLY A 280 4.71 -0.23 -7.03
C GLY A 280 3.53 0.67 -7.36
N ARG A 281 3.69 1.61 -8.30
CA ARG A 281 2.68 2.64 -8.60
C ARG A 281 1.58 2.18 -9.54
N GLN A 282 1.87 1.27 -10.47
CA GLN A 282 0.88 0.68 -11.38
C GLN A 282 0.04 1.71 -12.17
N ARG A 283 0.62 2.88 -12.50
CA ARG A 283 -0.08 3.97 -13.19
C ARG A 283 -0.50 3.60 -14.60
N ALA A 284 0.37 2.92 -15.36
CA ALA A 284 0.06 2.51 -16.72
C ALA A 284 -1.10 1.52 -16.73
N ASN A 285 -1.11 0.58 -15.76
CA ASN A 285 -2.19 -0.37 -15.60
C ASN A 285 -3.50 0.29 -15.12
N TYR A 286 -3.41 1.32 -14.27
CA TYR A 286 -4.55 2.15 -13.92
C TYR A 286 -5.14 2.83 -15.15
N LEU A 287 -4.32 3.51 -15.95
CA LEU A 287 -4.75 4.19 -17.17
C LEU A 287 -5.40 3.24 -18.19
N ARG A 288 -4.82 2.04 -18.42
CA ARG A 288 -5.41 1.03 -19.32
C ARG A 288 -6.80 0.58 -18.90
N LYS A 289 -7.07 0.50 -17.59
CA LYS A 289 -8.37 0.07 -17.04
C LYS A 289 -9.45 1.15 -17.13
N HIS A 290 -9.06 2.42 -17.27
CA HIS A 290 -9.98 3.56 -17.23
C HIS A 290 -9.93 4.38 -18.53
N LYS A 291 -9.53 3.76 -19.63
CA LYS A 291 -9.40 4.42 -20.95
C LYS A 291 -10.74 4.85 -21.52
#